data_AF-A0A960AG10-F1
#
_entry.id   AF-A0A960AG10-F1
#
_cell.length_a   1.000
_cell.length_b   1.000
_cell.length_c   1.000
_cell.angle_alpha   90.00
_cell.angle_beta   90.00
_cell.angle_gamma   90.00
#
_symmetry.space_group_name_H-M   'P 1'
#
loop_
_entity.id
_entity.type
_entity.pdbx_description
1 polymer ?
#
loop_
_entity_poly.entity_id
_entity_poly.type
_entity_poly.pdbx_seq_one_letter_code
_entity_poly.pdbx_strand_id
1 'polypeptide(L)'
;MDDLRVGVSGHRRLADPAAVAVAVDRVLDRLHEGRDRGPDVVAVSSLAEGADRIVATRVLARGGRLEAVLPLPAEDYATDFADAGSRAEFAALLAVADPTTVVPADPADPSREAAYARAGTAV
;
A
#
# COMPACT_ATOMS: atom_id res chain seq x y z
N MET A 1 -16.19 16.94 0.97
CA MET A 1 -14.85 17.16 1.53
C MET A 1 -13.95 16.27 0.70
N ASP A 2 -12.87 16.82 0.16
CA ASP A 2 -12.03 16.06 -0.77
C ASP A 2 -11.25 14.98 0.00
N ASP A 3 -11.05 13.83 -0.65
CA ASP A 3 -10.29 12.73 -0.09
C ASP A 3 -8.81 13.11 0.07
N LEU A 4 -8.17 12.63 1.15
CA LEU A 4 -6.73 12.76 1.33
C LEU A 4 -6.03 11.50 0.84
N ARG A 5 -5.35 11.59 -0.30
CA ARG A 5 -4.53 10.51 -0.84
C ARG A 5 -3.15 10.51 -0.18
N VAL A 6 -2.72 9.37 0.34
CA VAL A 6 -1.43 9.19 1.01
C VAL A 6 -0.66 8.07 0.34
N GLY A 7 0.43 8.42 -0.32
CA GLY A 7 1.38 7.47 -0.87
C GLY A 7 2.16 6.74 0.22
N VAL A 8 2.32 5.42 0.09
CA VAL A 8 3.02 4.58 1.06
C VAL A 8 4.29 4.01 0.46
N SER A 9 5.39 4.16 1.20
CA SER A 9 6.65 3.47 0.93
C SER A 9 7.34 3.19 2.25
N GLY A 10 8.00 2.04 2.35
CA GLY A 10 8.74 1.67 3.54
C GLY A 10 9.43 0.31 3.43
N HIS A 11 9.99 -0.13 4.54
CA HIS A 11 10.74 -1.39 4.58
C HIS A 11 9.81 -2.60 4.49
N ARG A 12 10.24 -3.59 3.69
CA ARG A 12 9.55 -4.90 3.59
C ARG A 12 9.74 -5.80 4.80
N ARG A 13 10.85 -5.61 5.53
CA ARG A 13 11.17 -6.32 6.76
C ARG A 13 11.27 -5.31 7.88
N LEU A 14 10.41 -5.45 8.87
CA LEU A 14 10.34 -4.54 10.00
C LEU A 14 10.80 -5.28 11.25
N ALA A 15 11.68 -4.65 12.03
CA ALA A 15 12.14 -5.21 13.30
C ALA A 15 11.00 -5.29 14.32
N ASP A 16 10.11 -4.30 14.33
CA ASP A 16 8.92 -4.26 15.19
C ASP A 16 7.68 -3.78 14.40
N PRO A 17 6.99 -4.70 13.71
CA PRO A 17 5.76 -4.38 12.98
C PRO A 17 4.66 -3.78 13.87
N ALA A 18 4.59 -4.17 15.14
CA ALA A 18 3.56 -3.70 16.07
C ALA A 18 3.78 -2.24 16.44
N ALA A 19 5.03 -1.84 16.72
CA ALA A 19 5.37 -0.44 16.95
C ALA A 19 5.07 0.44 15.73
N VAL A 20 5.36 -0.05 14.52
CA VAL A 20 5.01 0.67 13.28
C VAL A 20 3.50 0.84 13.16
N ALA A 21 2.71 -0.21 13.42
CA ALA A 21 1.26 -0.12 13.40
C ALA A 21 0.73 0.93 14.40
N VAL A 22 1.24 0.96 15.63
CA VAL A 22 0.88 1.97 16.64
C VAL A 22 1.25 3.38 16.17
N ALA A 23 2.41 3.54 15.52
CA ALA A 23 2.82 4.84 14.98
C ALA A 23 1.90 5.31 13.85
N VAL A 24 1.51 4.41 12.94
CA VAL A 24 0.54 4.68 11.87
C VAL A 24 -0.81 5.07 12.46
N ASP A 25 -1.29 4.32 13.46
CA ASP A 25 -2.55 4.62 14.15
C ASP A 25 -2.56 6.06 14.71
N ARG A 26 -1.48 6.48 15.38
CA ARG A 26 -1.33 7.87 15.90
C ARG A 26 -1.29 8.94 14.81
N VAL A 27 -0.79 8.63 13.62
CA VAL A 27 -0.81 9.56 12.48
C VAL A 27 -2.23 9.69 11.95
N LEU A 28 -2.91 8.55 11.74
CA LEU A 28 -4.28 8.53 11.24
C LEU A 28 -5.25 9.21 12.20
N ASP A 29 -5.12 8.97 13.50
CA ASP A 29 -5.98 9.61 14.50
C ASP A 29 -5.84 11.15 14.46
N ARG A 30 -4.61 11.66 14.34
CA ARG A 30 -4.33 13.10 14.20
C ARG A 30 -4.91 13.73 12.93
N LEU A 31 -5.07 12.97 11.84
CA LEU A 31 -5.71 13.48 10.63
C LEU A 31 -7.23 13.71 10.82
N HIS A 32 -7.83 13.06 11.81
CA HIS A 32 -9.25 13.18 12.14
C HIS A 32 -9.52 14.10 13.34
N GLU A 33 -8.49 14.46 14.12
CA GLU A 33 -8.62 15.36 15.28
C GLU A 33 -9.24 16.72 14.91
N GLY A 34 -10.23 17.15 15.70
CA GLY A 34 -10.86 18.46 15.58
C GLY A 34 -11.88 18.60 14.43
N ARG A 35 -12.30 17.49 13.80
CA ARG A 35 -13.32 17.49 12.73
C ARG A 35 -14.44 16.50 13.05
N ASP A 36 -15.71 16.90 12.86
CA ASP A 36 -16.88 16.01 13.00
C ASP A 36 -16.83 14.83 12.00
N ARG A 37 -16.20 15.06 10.84
CA ARG A 37 -15.71 14.06 9.89
C ARG A 37 -14.36 14.55 9.34
N GLY A 38 -13.28 13.80 9.58
CA GLY A 38 -11.99 14.00 8.91
C GLY A 38 -12.09 13.77 7.40
N PRO A 39 -11.04 14.09 6.61
CA PRO A 39 -11.01 13.68 5.21
C PRO A 39 -10.98 12.15 5.14
N ASP A 40 -11.71 11.57 4.19
CA ASP A 40 -11.59 10.15 3.91
C ASP A 40 -10.16 9.89 3.40
N VAL A 41 -9.41 9.06 4.14
CA VAL A 41 -8.02 8.74 3.78
C VAL A 41 -8.02 7.63 2.74
N VAL A 42 -7.28 7.85 1.66
CA VAL A 42 -7.04 6.87 0.61
C VAL A 42 -5.56 6.50 0.64
N ALA A 43 -5.24 5.28 1.04
CA ALA A 43 -3.88 4.77 0.94
C ALA A 43 -3.59 4.41 -0.51
N VAL A 44 -2.48 4.91 -1.06
CA VAL A 44 -1.97 4.53 -2.39
C VAL A 44 -0.69 3.74 -2.16
N SER A 45 -0.67 2.48 -2.58
CA SER A 45 0.40 1.54 -2.20
C SER A 45 0.65 0.49 -3.27
N SER A 46 1.89 -0.01 -3.33
CA SER A 46 2.20 -1.20 -4.13
C SER A 46 1.86 -2.51 -3.42
N LEU A 47 1.44 -2.47 -2.14
CA LEU A 47 1.10 -3.63 -1.31
C LEU A 47 2.28 -4.59 -1.09
N ALA A 48 3.50 -4.07 -1.12
CA ALA A 48 4.69 -4.82 -0.73
C ALA A 48 4.56 -5.34 0.72
N GLU A 49 5.28 -6.41 1.07
CA GLU A 49 5.34 -6.85 2.47
C GLU A 49 5.74 -5.72 3.43
N GLY A 50 5.37 -5.83 4.70
CA GLY A 50 5.80 -4.87 5.73
C GLY A 50 4.98 -3.58 5.74
N ALA A 51 5.65 -2.43 5.60
CA ALA A 51 5.07 -1.12 5.87
C ALA A 51 3.81 -0.82 5.03
N ASP A 52 3.86 -1.12 3.73
CA ASP A 52 2.75 -0.95 2.78
C ASP A 52 1.46 -1.60 3.28
N ARG A 53 1.51 -2.90 3.61
CA ARG A 53 0.34 -3.66 4.08
C ARG A 53 -0.13 -3.22 5.46
N ILE A 54 0.78 -2.82 6.34
CA ILE A 54 0.40 -2.26 7.65
C ILE A 54 -0.42 -0.99 7.44
N VAL A 55 0.06 -0.03 6.64
CA VAL A 55 -0.67 1.22 6.40
C VAL A 55 -2.01 0.95 5.73
N ALA A 56 -2.03 0.15 4.66
CA ALA A 56 -3.26 -0.24 3.96
C ALA A 56 -4.32 -0.80 4.94
N THR A 57 -3.92 -1.76 5.77
CA THR A 57 -4.81 -2.39 6.76
C THR A 57 -5.32 -1.37 7.79
N ARG A 58 -4.46 -0.47 8.29
CA ARG A 58 -4.85 0.53 9.31
C ARG A 58 -5.77 1.61 8.75
N VAL A 59 -5.60 1.98 7.48
CA VAL A 59 -6.50 2.91 6.78
C VAL A 59 -7.87 2.27 6.57
N LEU A 60 -7.92 1.04 6.03
CA LEU A 60 -9.16 0.29 5.83
C LEU A 60 -9.93 0.08 7.14
N ALA A 61 -9.23 -0.24 8.24
CA ALA A 61 -9.84 -0.44 9.56
C ALA A 61 -10.55 0.82 10.11
N ARG A 62 -10.24 2.01 9.58
CA ARG A 62 -10.88 3.29 9.94
C ARG A 62 -11.95 3.73 8.94
N GLY A 63 -12.34 2.85 8.00
CA GLY A 63 -13.29 3.17 6.95
C GLY A 63 -12.68 3.99 5.80
N GLY A 64 -11.36 4.14 5.76
CA GLY A 64 -10.66 4.69 4.60
C GLY A 64 -10.69 3.74 3.40
N ARG A 65 -10.06 4.15 2.31
CA ARG A 65 -10.00 3.39 1.05
C ARG A 65 -8.56 3.03 0.69
N LEU A 66 -8.42 2.11 -0.26
CA LEU A 66 -7.14 1.61 -0.73
C LEU A 66 -7.11 1.65 -2.25
N GLU A 67 -6.04 2.21 -2.81
CA GLU A 67 -5.70 2.14 -4.23
C GLU A 67 -4.38 1.38 -4.39
N ALA A 68 -4.35 0.45 -5.34
CA ALA A 68 -3.16 -0.35 -5.61
C ALA A 68 -2.44 0.14 -6.87
N VAL A 69 -1.15 0.43 -6.75
CA VAL A 69 -0.25 0.75 -7.86
C VAL A 69 0.83 -0.32 -7.92
N LEU A 70 0.60 -1.34 -8.74
CA LEU A 70 1.44 -2.52 -8.83
C LEU A 70 2.60 -2.28 -9.83
N PRO A 71 3.84 -2.69 -9.47
CA PRO A 71 4.98 -2.61 -10.39
C PRO A 71 4.91 -3.63 -11.53
N LEU A 72 4.17 -4.74 -11.32
CA LEU A 72 4.08 -5.88 -12.22
C LEU A 72 2.64 -6.44 -12.17
N PRO A 73 2.23 -7.28 -13.14
CA PRO A 73 0.99 -8.05 -13.01
C PRO A 73 0.92 -8.76 -11.67
N ALA A 74 -0.27 -8.82 -11.05
CA ALA A 74 -0.42 -9.28 -9.67
C ALA A 74 0.14 -10.70 -9.44
N GLU A 75 -0.04 -11.61 -10.41
CA GLU A 75 0.50 -12.97 -10.37
C GLU A 75 2.04 -12.98 -10.35
N ASP A 76 2.65 -12.19 -11.24
CA ASP A 76 4.11 -12.05 -11.34
C ASP A 76 4.70 -11.32 -10.14
N TYR A 77 3.99 -10.35 -9.57
CA TYR A 77 4.46 -9.64 -8.39
C TYR A 77 4.45 -10.54 -7.14
N ALA A 78 3.39 -11.35 -6.99
CA ALA A 78 3.23 -12.26 -5.87
C ALA A 78 4.32 -13.33 -5.77
N THR A 79 5.06 -13.60 -6.86
CA THR A 79 6.21 -14.53 -6.82
C THR A 79 7.34 -14.02 -5.94
N ASP A 80 7.43 -12.70 -5.70
CA ASP A 80 8.50 -12.07 -4.92
C ASP A 80 8.21 -12.05 -3.41
N PHE A 81 7.06 -12.58 -2.99
CA PHE A 81 6.67 -12.66 -1.59
C PHE A 81 7.13 -13.97 -0.95
N ALA A 82 7.45 -13.88 0.34
CA ALA A 82 8.24 -14.88 1.05
C ALA A 82 7.56 -16.26 1.10
N ASP A 83 6.25 -16.31 1.32
CA ASP A 83 5.50 -17.54 1.51
C ASP A 83 4.03 -17.41 1.09
N ALA A 84 3.30 -18.53 1.18
CA ALA A 84 1.89 -18.59 0.83
C ALA A 84 0.99 -17.68 1.69
N GLY A 85 1.35 -17.45 2.95
CA GLY A 85 0.63 -16.54 3.84
C GLY A 85 0.76 -15.09 3.38
N SER A 86 1.97 -14.68 3.02
CA SER A 86 2.22 -13.35 2.45
C SER A 86 1.50 -13.13 1.12
N ARG A 87 1.42 -14.15 0.26
CA ARG A 87 0.64 -14.10 -0.98
C ARG A 87 -0.87 -13.99 -0.73
N ALA A 88 -1.38 -14.71 0.28
CA ALA A 88 -2.78 -14.64 0.66
C ALA A 88 -3.15 -13.25 1.23
N GLU A 89 -2.29 -12.66 2.06
CA GLU A 89 -2.46 -11.30 2.58
C GLU A 89 -2.50 -10.26 1.45
N PHE A 90 -1.55 -10.34 0.51
CA PHE A 90 -1.55 -9.50 -0.68
C PHE A 90 -2.84 -9.62 -1.48
N ALA A 91 -3.28 -10.86 -1.77
CA ALA A 91 -4.50 -11.10 -2.53
C ALA A 91 -5.74 -10.54 -1.82
N ALA A 92 -5.82 -10.67 -0.50
CA ALA A 92 -6.92 -10.13 0.30
C ALA A 92 -6.98 -8.60 0.24
N LEU A 93 -5.84 -7.93 0.36
CA LEU A 93 -5.75 -6.47 0.25
C LEU A 93 -6.04 -5.99 -1.18
N LEU A 94 -5.52 -6.68 -2.19
CA LEU A 94 -5.75 -6.35 -3.59
C LEU A 94 -7.23 -6.47 -3.96
N ALA A 95 -7.94 -7.47 -3.42
CA ALA A 95 -9.36 -7.68 -3.70
C ALA A 95 -10.29 -6.55 -3.22
N VAL A 96 -9.84 -5.74 -2.26
CA VAL A 96 -10.58 -4.57 -1.75
C VAL A 96 -10.00 -3.23 -2.24
N ALA A 97 -8.89 -3.26 -2.99
CA ALA A 97 -8.28 -2.07 -3.56
C ALA A 97 -9.02 -1.61 -4.82
N ASP A 98 -9.38 -0.33 -4.87
CA ASP A 98 -10.10 0.26 -6.00
C ASP A 98 -9.70 1.75 -6.19
N PRO A 99 -9.09 2.11 -7.34
CA PRO A 99 -8.67 1.24 -8.44
C PRO A 99 -7.41 0.42 -8.14
N THR A 100 -7.22 -0.62 -8.94
CA THR A 100 -5.94 -1.31 -9.11
C THR A 100 -5.34 -0.94 -10.46
N THR A 101 -4.11 -0.43 -10.45
CA THR A 101 -3.34 -0.04 -11.64
C THR A 101 -2.05 -0.84 -11.69
N VAL A 102 -1.70 -1.41 -12.85
CA VAL A 102 -0.37 -1.95 -13.10
C VAL A 102 0.42 -0.93 -13.91
N VAL A 103 1.59 -0.53 -13.41
CA VAL A 103 2.43 0.45 -14.11
C VAL A 103 2.92 -0.14 -15.43
N PRO A 104 2.87 0.62 -16.54
CA PRO A 104 3.34 0.13 -17.83
C PRO A 104 4.80 -0.34 -17.77
N ALA A 105 5.06 -1.47 -18.44
CA ALA A 105 6.43 -1.94 -18.64
C ALA A 105 7.21 -0.95 -19.51
N ASP A 106 8.48 -0.74 -19.18
CA ASP A 106 9.41 -0.02 -20.05
C ASP A 106 10.14 -1.03 -20.95
N PRO A 107 9.93 -1.00 -22.28
CA PRO A 107 10.65 -1.90 -23.18
C PRO A 107 12.17 -1.66 -23.20
N ALA A 108 12.63 -0.46 -22.83
CA ALA A 108 14.05 -0.12 -22.78
C ALA A 108 14.74 -0.68 -21.52
N ASP A 109 13.99 -0.84 -20.43
CA ASP A 109 14.46 -1.48 -19.20
C ASP A 109 13.36 -2.39 -18.59
N PRO A 110 13.32 -3.67 -19.02
CA PRO A 110 12.34 -4.64 -18.56
C PRO A 110 12.71 -5.24 -17.20
N SER A 111 13.71 -4.70 -16.49
CA SER A 111 14.12 -5.24 -15.19
C SER A 111 13.03 -5.04 -14.13
N ARG A 112 12.95 -5.98 -13.17
CA ARG A 112 12.04 -5.85 -12.02
C ARG A 112 12.40 -4.62 -11.17
N GLU A 113 13.69 -4.32 -11.04
CA GLU A 113 14.16 -3.14 -10.31
C GLU A 113 13.63 -1.83 -10.92
N ALA A 114 13.71 -1.68 -12.24
CA ALA A 114 13.14 -0.53 -12.93
C ALA A 114 11.61 -0.47 -12.77
N ALA A 115 10.93 -1.62 -12.82
CA ALA A 115 9.49 -1.69 -12.56
C ALA A 115 9.13 -1.20 -11.15
N TYR A 116 9.90 -1.60 -10.14
CA TYR A 116 9.75 -1.11 -8.77
C TYR A 116 9.97 0.40 -8.65
N ALA A 117 11.02 0.92 -9.26
CA ALA A 117 11.31 2.35 -9.23
C ALA A 117 10.18 3.16 -9.88
N ARG A 118 9.66 2.72 -11.04
CA ARG A 118 8.54 3.38 -11.71
C ARG A 118 7.27 3.38 -10.86
N ALA A 119 6.92 2.26 -10.23
CA ALA A 119 5.80 2.21 -9.31
C ALA A 119 5.96 3.18 -8.15
N GLY A 120 7.15 3.27 -7.56
CA GLY A 120 7.43 4.23 -6.49
C GLY A 120 7.22 5.70 -6.88
N THR A 121 7.38 6.04 -8.17
CA THR A 121 7.12 7.41 -8.68
C THR A 121 5.66 7.66 -9.08
N ALA A 122 4.84 6.62 -9.16
CA ALA A 122 3.44 6.68 -9.56
C ALA A 122 2.46 6.68 -8.37
N VAL A 123 3.00 6.63 -7.15
CA VAL A 123 2.28 6.62 -5.86
C VAL A 123 2.11 8.03 -5.32
#